data_AF-A0A1B7THZ1-F1
#
_entry.id   AF-A0A1B7THZ1-F1
#
_cell.length_a   1.000
_cell.length_b   1.000
_cell.length_c   1.000
_cell.angle_alpha   90.00
_cell.angle_beta   90.00
_cell.angle_gamma   90.00
#
_symmetry.space_group_name_H-M   'P 1'
#
loop_
_entity.id
_entity.type
_entity.pdbx_description
1 polymer ?
#
loop_
_entity_poly.entity_id
_entity_poly.type
_entity_poly.pdbx_seq_one_letter_code
_entity_poly.pdbx_strand_id
1 'polypeptide(L)'
;SSVNSNILAEQFERDRKSIIYYCFTKHGLDKQGAPIHQYYTHVRVIEDQIYNNSKPPADYRPLLTNKKKRILIISYNKQLKEPQIHKARENTDGSIQIGRTWLLKELKQVINNPDNKEGFLLEMNKIYYWETNSGREKTAFIKTLVKIFMDHFANHVPELIGWDLNMWYLNE
;
A
#
# COMPACT_ATOMS: atom_id res chain seq x y z
N SER A 1 -2.70 5.75 -23.74
CA SER A 1 -3.45 6.99 -24.04
C SER A 1 -3.43 7.92 -22.83
N SER A 2 -3.16 9.21 -23.04
CA SER A 2 -2.93 10.23 -22.00
C SER A 2 -4.15 10.45 -21.09
N VAL A 3 -5.36 10.24 -21.61
CA VAL A 3 -6.64 10.36 -20.88
C VAL A 3 -6.72 9.43 -19.67
N ASN A 4 -6.33 8.15 -19.83
CA ASN A 4 -6.33 7.19 -18.72
C ASN A 4 -5.32 7.57 -17.62
N SER A 5 -4.25 8.28 -17.99
CA SER A 5 -3.25 8.75 -17.02
C SER A 5 -3.80 9.90 -16.17
N ASN A 6 -4.58 10.80 -16.77
CA ASN A 6 -5.21 11.92 -16.05
C ASN A 6 -6.29 11.43 -15.07
N ILE A 7 -7.11 10.46 -15.46
CA ILE A 7 -8.14 9.89 -14.57
C ILE A 7 -7.50 9.23 -13.34
N LEU A 8 -6.41 8.49 -13.52
CA LEU A 8 -5.67 7.90 -12.40
C LEU A 8 -5.09 8.97 -11.46
N ALA A 9 -4.53 10.04 -12.01
CA ALA A 9 -3.99 11.16 -11.23
C ALA A 9 -5.09 11.90 -10.44
N GLU A 10 -6.24 12.15 -11.07
CA GLU A 10 -7.40 12.77 -10.41
C GLU A 10 -7.95 11.90 -9.28
N GLN A 11 -8.05 10.59 -9.50
CA GLN A 11 -8.47 9.63 -8.49
C GLN A 11 -7.48 9.60 -7.32
N PHE A 12 -6.17 9.57 -7.61
CA PHE A 12 -5.12 9.60 -6.61
C PHE A 12 -5.19 10.89 -5.76
N GLU A 13 -5.34 12.06 -6.38
CA GLU A 13 -5.43 13.32 -5.62
C GLU A 13 -6.71 13.43 -4.79
N ARG A 14 -7.83 12.90 -5.30
CA ARG A 14 -9.09 12.83 -4.54
C ARG A 14 -8.93 11.93 -3.32
N ASP A 15 -8.39 10.74 -3.50
CA ASP A 15 -8.15 9.78 -2.43
C ASP A 15 -7.17 10.33 -1.40
N ARG A 16 -6.09 10.98 -1.85
CA ARG A 16 -5.13 11.66 -0.98
C ARG A 16 -5.80 12.66 -0.04
N LYS A 17 -6.66 13.54 -0.59
CA LYS A 17 -7.41 14.53 0.21
C LYS A 17 -8.32 13.85 1.23
N SER A 18 -9.07 12.83 0.80
CA SER A 18 -9.98 12.08 1.67
C SER A 18 -9.23 11.33 2.78
N ILE A 19 -8.12 10.66 2.47
CA ILE A 19 -7.28 9.96 3.44
C ILE A 19 -6.76 10.93 4.50
N ILE A 20 -6.18 12.06 4.08
CA ILE A 20 -5.67 13.06 5.01
C ILE A 20 -6.81 13.56 5.90
N TYR A 21 -7.96 13.92 5.32
CA TYR A 21 -9.09 14.44 6.08
C TYR A 21 -9.62 13.43 7.11
N TYR A 22 -10.01 12.22 6.67
CA TYR A 22 -10.66 11.25 7.55
C TYR A 22 -9.68 10.59 8.51
N CYS A 23 -8.48 10.21 8.06
CA CYS A 23 -7.56 9.41 8.86
C CYS A 23 -6.57 10.25 9.66
N PHE A 24 -6.08 11.37 9.12
CA PHE A 24 -4.95 12.10 9.71
C PHE A 24 -5.29 13.49 10.24
N THR A 25 -6.48 14.01 9.94
CA THR A 25 -7.01 15.25 10.51
C THR A 25 -8.15 14.98 11.48
N LYS A 26 -9.27 14.38 11.05
CA LYS A 26 -10.44 14.19 11.92
C LYS A 26 -10.17 13.27 13.11
N HIS A 27 -9.33 12.25 12.93
CA HIS A 27 -9.03 11.23 13.94
C HIS A 27 -7.53 11.12 14.25
N GLY A 28 -6.73 12.11 13.86
CA GLY A 28 -5.26 11.99 13.83
C GLY A 28 -4.51 13.16 14.45
N LEU A 29 -5.15 13.96 15.31
CA LEU A 29 -4.50 15.08 16.00
C LEU A 29 -3.98 14.68 17.37
N ASP A 30 -2.89 15.32 17.79
CA ASP A 30 -2.39 15.24 19.16
C ASP A 30 -3.18 16.14 20.12
N LYS A 31 -2.75 16.20 21.38
CA LYS A 31 -3.39 17.02 22.42
C LYS A 31 -3.34 18.53 22.14
N GLN A 32 -2.44 18.96 21.25
CA GLN A 32 -2.23 20.34 20.84
C GLN A 32 -2.96 20.66 19.52
N GLY A 33 -3.68 19.70 18.94
CA GLY A 33 -4.38 19.86 17.67
C GLY A 33 -3.49 19.73 16.43
N ALA A 34 -2.26 19.24 16.56
CA ALA A 34 -1.35 19.04 15.43
C ALA A 34 -1.45 17.61 14.86
N PRO A 35 -1.32 17.40 13.54
CA PRO A 35 -1.39 16.06 12.95
C PRO A 35 -0.25 15.15 13.43
N ILE A 36 -0.62 14.00 14.02
CA ILE A 36 0.27 12.92 14.47
C ILE A 36 0.95 12.25 13.28
N HIS A 37 0.21 12.04 12.19
CA HIS A 37 0.68 11.34 11.01
C HIS A 37 0.95 12.31 9.88
N GLN A 38 2.06 12.10 9.17
CA GLN A 38 2.35 12.72 7.88
C GLN A 38 2.12 11.69 6.78
N TYR A 39 1.18 11.96 5.88
CA TYR A 39 0.92 11.12 4.71
C TYR A 39 2.14 11.09 3.78
N TYR A 40 2.49 9.90 3.26
CA TYR A 40 3.49 9.74 2.20
C TYR A 40 2.87 9.32 0.87
N THR A 41 2.19 8.18 0.82
CA THR A 41 1.57 7.66 -0.42
C THR A 41 0.42 6.71 -0.11
N HIS A 42 -0.33 6.30 -1.13
CA HIS A 42 -1.32 5.23 -1.03
C HIS A 42 -1.49 4.49 -2.36
N VAL A 43 -2.18 3.34 -2.32
CA VAL A 43 -2.68 2.65 -3.51
C VAL A 43 -3.97 1.91 -3.18
N ARG A 44 -4.91 1.86 -4.14
CA ARG A 44 -6.09 1.00 -4.03
C ARG A 44 -5.71 -0.44 -4.39
N VAL A 45 -6.19 -1.37 -3.58
CA VAL A 45 -5.94 -2.81 -3.78
C VAL A 45 -7.22 -3.63 -3.65
N ILE A 46 -7.18 -4.82 -4.23
CA ILE A 46 -8.16 -5.88 -4.11
C ILE A 46 -7.53 -6.97 -3.24
N GLU A 47 -8.23 -7.32 -2.18
CA GLU A 47 -7.91 -8.44 -1.30
C GLU A 47 -8.91 -9.57 -1.56
N ASP A 48 -8.42 -10.79 -1.78
CA ASP A 48 -9.27 -11.98 -1.81
C ASP A 48 -9.41 -12.54 -0.39
N GLN A 49 -10.63 -12.75 0.08
CA GLN A 49 -10.83 -13.28 1.43
C GLN A 49 -10.29 -14.70 1.61
N ILE A 50 -10.31 -15.53 0.56
CA ILE A 50 -9.87 -16.92 0.59
C ILE A 50 -8.36 -16.98 0.41
N TYR A 51 -7.83 -16.26 -0.58
CA TYR A 51 -6.40 -16.21 -0.89
C TYR A 51 -5.77 -14.88 -0.46
N ASN A 52 -5.83 -14.60 0.85
CA ASN A 52 -5.33 -13.35 1.42
C ASN A 52 -3.82 -13.36 1.73
N ASN A 53 -3.17 -14.51 1.67
CA ASN A 53 -1.77 -14.74 2.06
C ASN A 53 -0.94 -15.50 1.01
N SER A 54 -1.54 -15.81 -0.13
CA SER A 54 -0.92 -16.61 -1.19
C SER A 54 -1.54 -16.27 -2.54
N LYS A 55 -0.81 -16.58 -3.61
CA LYS A 55 -1.35 -16.46 -4.97
C LYS A 55 -2.49 -17.48 -5.15
N PRO A 56 -3.66 -17.06 -5.67
CA PRO A 56 -4.72 -18.01 -6.00
C PRO A 56 -4.27 -18.99 -7.11
N PRO A 57 -4.74 -20.26 -7.09
CA PRO A 57 -4.54 -21.21 -8.18
C PRO A 57 -4.97 -20.66 -9.54
N ALA A 58 -4.35 -21.12 -10.62
CA ALA A 58 -4.61 -20.60 -11.98
C ALA A 58 -6.06 -20.86 -12.46
N ASP A 59 -6.70 -21.92 -11.97
CA ASP A 59 -8.09 -22.30 -12.25
C ASP A 59 -9.09 -21.64 -11.28
N TYR A 60 -8.61 -20.91 -10.27
CA TYR A 60 -9.47 -20.25 -9.30
C TYR A 60 -10.31 -19.13 -9.93
N ARG A 61 -11.63 -19.26 -9.83
CA ARG A 61 -12.59 -18.25 -10.26
C ARG A 61 -13.21 -17.60 -9.02
N PRO A 62 -12.70 -16.44 -8.56
CA PRO A 62 -13.22 -15.78 -7.38
C PRO A 62 -14.66 -15.32 -7.60
N LEU A 63 -15.53 -15.61 -6.63
CA LEU A 63 -16.82 -14.93 -6.53
C LEU A 63 -16.57 -13.46 -6.23
N LEU A 64 -17.32 -12.55 -6.86
CA LEU A 64 -17.19 -11.10 -6.63
C LEU A 64 -17.35 -10.74 -5.14
N THR A 65 -18.14 -11.52 -4.39
CA THR A 65 -18.33 -11.38 -2.94
C THR A 65 -17.05 -11.57 -2.12
N ASN A 66 -16.11 -12.37 -2.61
CA ASN A 66 -14.82 -12.64 -1.95
C ASN A 66 -13.82 -11.52 -2.15
N LYS A 67 -13.97 -10.71 -3.22
CA LYS A 67 -13.08 -9.59 -3.52
C LYS A 67 -13.45 -8.38 -2.68
N LYS A 68 -12.47 -7.87 -1.95
CA LYS A 68 -12.64 -6.72 -1.06
C LYS A 68 -11.76 -5.57 -1.51
N LYS A 69 -12.40 -4.42 -1.79
CA LYS A 69 -11.69 -3.16 -2.06
C LYS A 69 -11.06 -2.62 -0.77
N ARG A 70 -9.77 -2.33 -0.82
CA ARG A 70 -8.96 -1.80 0.28
C ARG A 70 -8.05 -0.70 -0.23
N ILE A 71 -7.44 0.01 0.71
CA ILE A 71 -6.43 1.02 0.42
C ILE A 71 -5.22 0.70 1.30
N LEU A 72 -4.04 0.57 0.70
CA LEU A 72 -2.79 0.59 1.45
C LEU A 72 -2.30 2.03 1.52
N ILE A 73 -1.95 2.49 2.71
CA ILE A 73 -1.52 3.87 2.97
C ILE A 73 -0.18 3.81 3.68
N ILE A 74 0.78 4.62 3.24
CA ILE A 74 2.06 4.80 3.94
C ILE A 74 2.05 6.18 4.60
N SER A 75 2.42 6.23 5.87
CA SER A 75 2.56 7.47 6.62
C SER A 75 3.77 7.43 7.54
N TYR A 76 4.14 8.58 8.09
CA TYR A 76 5.11 8.70 9.18
C TYR A 76 4.41 9.18 10.45
N ASN A 77 4.54 8.42 11.53
CA ASN A 77 4.01 8.79 12.82
C ASN A 77 5.04 9.63 13.57
N LYS A 78 4.77 10.93 13.77
CA LYS A 78 5.71 11.88 14.39
C LYS A 78 5.96 11.60 15.87
N GLN A 79 5.00 11.01 16.58
CA GLN A 79 5.13 10.68 18.00
C GLN A 79 6.02 9.45 18.19
N LEU A 80 5.80 8.42 17.38
CA LEU A 80 6.62 7.20 17.41
C LEU A 80 7.97 7.39 16.70
N LYS A 81 8.08 8.41 15.84
CA LYS A 81 9.20 8.65 14.94
C LYS A 81 9.48 7.47 14.00
N GLU A 82 8.40 6.85 13.51
CA GLU A 82 8.45 5.62 12.74
C GLU A 82 7.49 5.68 11.53
N PRO A 83 7.92 5.23 10.35
CA PRO A 83 7.02 5.01 9.23
C PRO A 83 6.10 3.81 9.46
N GLN A 84 4.88 3.89 8.93
CA GLN A 84 3.82 2.89 9.13
C GLN A 84 3.13 2.55 7.80
N ILE A 85 2.72 1.28 7.68
CA ILE A 85 1.82 0.78 6.64
C ILE A 85 0.43 0.65 7.26
N HIS A 86 -0.59 1.18 6.60
CA HIS A 86 -1.99 1.03 7.01
C HIS A 86 -2.79 0.30 5.94
N LYS A 87 -3.67 -0.60 6.36
CA LYS A 87 -4.76 -1.14 5.53
C LYS A 87 -6.06 -0.48 5.94
N ALA A 88 -6.68 0.22 5.00
CA ALA A 88 -7.93 0.95 5.16
C ALA A 88 -9.03 0.41 4.24
N ARG A 89 -10.26 0.81 4.54
CA ARG A 89 -11.43 0.66 3.67
C ARG A 89 -12.13 1.99 3.50
N GLU A 90 -12.80 2.14 2.37
CA GLU A 90 -13.77 3.20 2.14
C GLU A 90 -15.15 2.67 2.52
N ASN A 91 -15.87 3.40 3.36
CA ASN A 91 -17.22 3.08 3.79
C ASN A 91 -18.23 3.55 2.73
N THR A 92 -19.48 3.10 2.86
CA THR A 92 -20.57 3.47 1.92
C THR A 92 -20.88 4.97 1.90
N ASP A 93 -20.55 5.69 2.98
CA ASP A 93 -20.68 7.15 3.09
C ASP A 93 -19.47 7.92 2.52
N GLY A 94 -18.49 7.22 1.94
CA GLY A 94 -17.26 7.79 1.39
C GLY A 94 -16.17 8.09 2.43
N SER A 95 -16.43 7.86 3.73
CA SER A 95 -15.40 7.99 4.76
C SER A 95 -14.35 6.89 4.64
N ILE A 96 -13.09 7.23 4.91
CA ILE A 96 -11.99 6.26 4.91
C ILE A 96 -11.62 5.89 6.36
N GLN A 97 -11.58 4.60 6.64
CA GLN A 97 -11.25 4.07 7.95
C GLN A 97 -10.06 3.10 7.87
N ILE A 98 -9.02 3.39 8.64
CA ILE A 98 -7.90 2.46 8.89
C ILE A 98 -8.39 1.32 9.77
N GLY A 99 -8.20 0.08 9.32
CA GLY A 99 -8.56 -1.13 10.08
C GLY A 99 -7.35 -1.88 10.63
N ARG A 100 -6.17 -1.72 10.03
CA ARG A 100 -4.93 -2.36 10.49
C ARG A 100 -3.74 -1.45 10.21
N THR A 101 -2.77 -1.46 11.11
CA THR A 101 -1.49 -0.77 11.00
C THR A 101 -0.36 -1.73 11.30
N TRP A 102 0.76 -1.59 10.58
CA TRP A 102 2.05 -2.25 10.83
C TRP A 102 3.13 -1.17 10.85
N LEU A 103 4.17 -1.37 11.67
CA LEU A 103 5.37 -0.53 11.55
C LEU A 103 6.10 -0.94 10.26
N LEU A 104 6.65 0.03 9.51
CA LEU A 104 7.33 -0.29 8.24
C LEU A 104 8.55 -1.20 8.47
N LYS A 105 9.22 -1.08 9.62
CA LYS A 105 10.33 -1.98 10.02
C LYS A 105 9.93 -3.45 10.17
N GLU A 106 8.63 -3.76 10.25
CA GLU A 106 8.15 -5.14 10.26
C GLU A 106 8.14 -5.77 8.85
N LEU A 107 8.30 -4.97 7.78
CA LEU A 107 8.35 -5.46 6.40
C LEU A 107 9.66 -6.21 6.15
N LYS A 108 9.55 -7.52 5.95
CA LYS A 108 10.68 -8.44 5.71
C LYS A 108 10.92 -8.66 4.23
N GLN A 109 9.85 -8.92 3.47
CA GLN A 109 9.94 -9.25 2.06
C GLN A 109 8.90 -8.50 1.23
N VAL A 110 9.29 -8.13 0.01
CA VAL A 110 8.41 -7.63 -1.05
C VAL A 110 8.53 -8.56 -2.24
N ILE A 111 7.47 -9.30 -2.53
CA ILE A 111 7.48 -10.38 -3.50
C ILE A 111 6.63 -9.99 -4.70
N ASN A 112 7.22 -9.99 -5.90
CA ASN A 112 6.49 -9.79 -7.13
C ASN A 112 5.76 -11.08 -7.54
N ASN A 113 4.56 -10.95 -8.11
CA ASN A 113 3.90 -12.06 -8.80
C ASN A 113 4.17 -11.95 -10.31
N PRO A 114 5.06 -12.78 -10.91
CA PRO A 114 5.39 -12.67 -12.33
C PRO A 114 4.20 -13.02 -13.24
N ASP A 115 3.28 -13.87 -12.75
CA ASP A 115 2.12 -14.32 -13.52
C ASP A 115 0.93 -13.35 -13.45
N ASN A 116 0.98 -12.37 -12.55
CA ASN A 116 -0.06 -11.35 -12.39
C ASN A 116 0.56 -9.96 -12.29
N LYS A 117 0.39 -9.13 -13.32
CA LYS A 117 0.96 -7.79 -13.40
C LYS A 117 0.45 -6.87 -12.30
N GLU A 118 -0.70 -7.14 -11.71
CA GLU A 118 -1.33 -6.39 -10.63
C GLU A 118 -0.96 -6.94 -9.24
N GLY A 119 -0.54 -8.21 -9.17
CA GLY A 119 -0.32 -8.95 -7.92
C GLY A 119 1.06 -8.73 -7.29
N PHE A 120 1.09 -8.66 -5.96
CA PHE A 120 2.30 -8.65 -5.13
C PHE A 120 2.01 -9.22 -3.74
N LEU A 121 3.07 -9.62 -3.02
CA LEU A 121 2.99 -10.01 -1.63
C LEU A 121 3.88 -9.13 -0.77
N LEU A 122 3.41 -8.81 0.44
CA LEU A 122 4.23 -8.23 1.49
C LEU A 122 4.29 -9.24 2.64
N GLU A 123 5.50 -9.57 3.06
CA GLU A 123 5.72 -10.34 4.29
C GLU A 123 6.05 -9.38 5.43
N MET A 124 5.18 -9.36 6.45
CA MET A 124 5.46 -8.72 7.73
C MET A 124 5.58 -9.79 8.83
N ASN A 125 4.60 -9.85 9.74
CA ASN A 125 4.41 -10.98 10.66
C ASN A 125 3.69 -12.17 9.99
N LYS A 126 2.99 -11.89 8.89
CA LYS A 126 2.32 -12.83 7.99
C LYS A 126 2.56 -12.36 6.58
N ILE A 127 2.36 -13.27 5.63
CA ILE A 127 2.34 -12.92 4.21
C ILE A 127 0.94 -12.41 3.86
N TYR A 128 0.89 -11.32 3.09
CA TYR A 128 -0.34 -10.75 2.57
C TYR A 128 -0.26 -10.63 1.05
N TYR A 129 -1.27 -11.14 0.35
CA TYR A 129 -1.40 -11.03 -1.10
C TYR A 129 -2.43 -9.97 -1.47
N TRP A 130 -2.05 -9.05 -2.37
CA TRP A 130 -2.92 -8.01 -2.89
C TRP A 130 -2.71 -7.81 -4.39
N GLU A 131 -3.76 -7.30 -5.03
CA GLU A 131 -3.72 -6.89 -6.43
C GLU A 131 -4.08 -5.41 -6.54
N THR A 132 -3.30 -4.61 -7.27
CA THR A 132 -3.71 -3.24 -7.61
C THR A 132 -4.73 -3.23 -8.76
N ASN A 133 -5.31 -2.07 -9.10
CA ASN A 133 -6.21 -2.00 -10.27
C ASN A 133 -5.47 -2.10 -11.61
N SER A 134 -4.16 -1.81 -11.65
CA SER A 134 -3.32 -1.94 -12.83
C SER A 134 -1.86 -2.21 -12.47
N GLY A 135 -1.12 -2.95 -13.31
CA GLY A 135 0.32 -3.17 -13.08
C GLY A 135 1.17 -1.89 -13.00
N ARG A 136 0.69 -0.77 -13.57
CA ARG A 136 1.34 0.55 -13.43
C ARG A 136 1.23 1.07 -11.99
N GLU A 137 0.05 0.97 -11.38
CA GLU A 137 -0.14 1.33 -9.96
C GLU A 137 0.70 0.45 -9.05
N LYS A 138 0.76 -0.87 -9.29
CA LYS A 138 1.67 -1.78 -8.56
C LYS A 138 3.10 -1.26 -8.60
N THR A 139 3.62 -1.03 -9.81
CA THR A 139 5.02 -0.60 -10.02
C THR A 139 5.31 0.73 -9.31
N ALA A 140 4.42 1.72 -9.46
CA ALA A 140 4.59 3.03 -8.83
C ALA A 140 4.55 2.95 -7.30
N PHE A 141 3.60 2.19 -6.75
CA PHE A 141 3.47 2.02 -5.31
C PHE A 141 4.66 1.27 -4.70
N ILE A 142 5.06 0.12 -5.26
CA ILE A 142 6.16 -0.69 -4.73
C ILE A 142 7.50 0.04 -4.85
N LYS A 143 7.72 0.75 -5.97
CA LYS A 143 8.91 1.60 -6.12
C LYS A 143 9.00 2.64 -5.00
N THR A 144 7.87 3.30 -4.71
CA THR A 144 7.79 4.32 -3.65
C THR A 144 7.93 3.72 -2.25
N LEU A 145 7.30 2.57 -1.98
CA LEU A 145 7.38 1.86 -0.71
C LEU A 145 8.82 1.50 -0.33
N VAL A 146 9.54 0.84 -1.25
CA VAL A 146 10.93 0.43 -1.02
C VAL A 146 11.84 1.66 -0.91
N LYS A 147 11.59 2.73 -1.69
CA LYS A 147 12.31 4.00 -1.51
C LYS A 147 12.12 4.58 -0.10
N ILE A 148 10.90 4.64 0.39
CA ILE A 148 10.60 5.11 1.75
C ILE A 148 11.32 4.22 2.79
N PHE A 149 11.33 2.91 2.58
CA PHE A 149 12.07 1.99 3.47
C PHE A 149 13.57 2.33 3.52
N MET A 150 14.23 2.46 2.36
CA MET A 150 15.65 2.82 2.30
C MET A 150 15.97 4.16 2.96
N ASP A 151 15.13 5.17 2.70
CA ASP A 151 15.30 6.53 3.23
C ASP A 151 15.20 6.55 4.77
N HIS A 152 14.44 5.62 5.39
CA HIS A 152 14.26 5.54 6.85
C HIS A 152 15.19 4.55 7.56
N PHE A 153 15.67 3.51 6.87
CA PHE A 153 16.48 2.45 7.48
C PHE A 153 17.92 2.41 6.94
N ALA A 154 18.51 3.58 6.69
CA ALA A 154 19.91 3.77 6.31
C ALA A 154 20.35 2.88 5.13
N ASN A 155 19.55 2.87 4.04
CA ASN A 155 19.77 2.07 2.83
C ASN A 155 19.70 0.55 3.01
N HIS A 156 19.21 0.04 4.15
CA HIS A 156 18.74 -1.35 4.19
C HIS A 156 17.48 -1.46 3.33
N VAL A 157 17.28 -2.63 2.74
CA VAL A 157 16.09 -2.96 1.96
C VAL A 157 15.44 -4.21 2.54
N PRO A 158 14.10 -4.35 2.45
CA PRO A 158 13.48 -5.67 2.62
C PRO A 158 13.99 -6.58 1.50
N GLU A 159 13.87 -7.90 1.68
CA GLU A 159 14.19 -8.84 0.62
C GLU A 159 13.27 -8.61 -0.59
N LEU A 160 13.84 -8.39 -1.77
CA LEU A 160 13.11 -8.09 -3.00
C LEU A 160 13.10 -9.32 -3.90
N ILE A 161 12.00 -10.07 -3.87
CA ILE A 161 11.89 -11.34 -4.61
C ILE A 161 11.14 -11.11 -5.93
N GLY A 162 11.77 -11.45 -7.05
CA GLY A 162 11.16 -11.35 -8.38
C GLY A 162 11.02 -9.92 -8.91
N TRP A 163 11.81 -8.98 -8.39
CA TRP A 163 11.88 -7.59 -8.87
C TRP A 163 13.22 -7.34 -9.58
N ASP A 164 13.21 -6.45 -10.58
CA ASP A 164 14.43 -5.90 -11.16
C ASP A 164 15.03 -4.86 -10.20
N LEU A 165 16.20 -5.17 -9.62
CA LEU A 165 16.85 -4.33 -8.62
C LEU A 165 17.30 -2.96 -9.17
N ASN A 166 17.49 -2.85 -10.49
CA ASN A 166 17.80 -1.59 -11.15
C ASN A 166 16.69 -0.53 -10.96
N MET A 167 15.46 -0.96 -10.64
CA MET A 167 14.36 -0.06 -10.31
C MET A 167 14.68 0.90 -9.13
N TRP A 168 15.64 0.52 -8.28
CA TRP A 168 16.09 1.25 -7.10
C TRP A 168 17.57 1.64 -7.13
N TYR A 169 18.24 1.49 -8.28
CA TYR A 169 19.69 1.71 -8.41
C TYR A 169 20.52 0.82 -7.46
N LEU A 170 20.00 -0.37 -7.17
CA LEU A 170 20.71 -1.41 -6.43
C LEU A 170 21.41 -2.30 -7.45
N ASN A 171 22.67 -2.63 -7.18
CA ASN A 171 23.40 -3.63 -7.96
C ASN A 171 23.01 -5.03 -7.45
N GLU A 172 23.11 -6.05 -8.33
CA GLU A 172 22.98 -7.47 -7.95
C GLU A 172 24.05 -7.91 -6.94
#